data_AF-A0AAV0QV02-F1
#
_entry.id   AF-A0AAV0QV02-F1
#
_cell.length_a   1.000
_cell.length_b   1.000
_cell.length_c   1.000
_cell.angle_alpha   90.00
_cell.angle_beta   90.00
_cell.angle_gamma   90.00
#
_symmetry.space_group_name_H-M   'P 1'
#
loop_
_entity.id
_entity.type
_entity.pdbx_description
1 polymer ?
#
loop_
_entity_poly.entity_id
_entity_poly.type
_entity_poly.pdbx_seq_one_letter_code
_entity_poly.pdbx_strand_id
1 'polypeptide(L)'
;KFQVDFGEKILLGVINAALNQEYFFVVANHKLTIMEADDSYTKLFTTFVIMVGPCQTTNVLLKANQIPNRYYMATRAYQRSQNAAFDNTTTSAVLEYKYAPCNAKNKKQKPFPSTPILSQLLAFNETNTT
;
A
#
# COMPACT_ATOMS: atom_id res chain seq x y z
N LYS A 1 0.40 -11.23 -5.62
CA LYS A 1 0.54 -10.20 -6.68
C LYS A 1 -0.86 -9.79 -7.10
N PHE A 2 -1.11 -8.50 -7.22
CA PHE A 2 -2.40 -7.92 -7.62
C PHE A 2 -2.18 -7.06 -8.87
N GLN A 3 -2.89 -7.35 -9.97
CA GLN A 3 -2.64 -6.72 -11.27
C GLN A 3 -3.62 -5.60 -11.56
N VAL A 4 -3.13 -4.48 -12.12
CA VAL A 4 -3.94 -3.29 -12.39
C VAL A 4 -3.63 -2.67 -13.75
N ASP A 5 -4.62 -2.03 -14.36
CA ASP A 5 -4.43 -1.20 -15.55
C ASP A 5 -4.15 0.26 -15.18
N PHE A 6 -3.39 0.96 -16.03
CA PHE A 6 -3.15 2.38 -15.81
C PHE A 6 -4.46 3.17 -15.88
N GLY A 7 -4.71 4.00 -14.87
CA GLY A 7 -5.94 4.78 -14.72
C GLY A 7 -7.09 4.05 -14.05
N GLU A 8 -6.96 2.74 -13.79
CA GLU A 8 -7.99 1.94 -13.12
C GLU A 8 -8.24 2.45 -11.69
N LYS A 9 -9.51 2.41 -11.27
CA LYS A 9 -9.94 2.73 -9.91
C LYS A 9 -10.43 1.44 -9.25
N ILE A 10 -9.87 1.13 -8.10
CA ILE A 10 -10.05 -0.16 -7.43
C ILE A 10 -10.49 0.10 -6.01
N LEU A 11 -11.59 -0.53 -5.62
CA LEU A 11 -12.03 -0.55 -4.23
C LEU A 11 -11.32 -1.70 -3.50
N LEU A 12 -10.63 -1.37 -2.42
CA LEU A 12 -9.94 -2.32 -1.56
C LEU A 12 -10.64 -2.36 -0.20
N GLY A 13 -11.07 -3.56 0.20
CA GLY A 13 -11.52 -3.82 1.57
C GLY A 13 -10.32 -4.19 2.43
N VAL A 14 -9.89 -3.29 3.30
CA VAL A 14 -8.78 -3.53 4.22
C VAL A 14 -9.35 -3.97 5.56
N ILE A 15 -9.05 -5.22 5.96
CA ILE A 15 -9.59 -5.85 7.17
C ILE A 15 -8.43 -6.14 8.11
N ASN A 16 -8.52 -5.66 9.35
CA ASN A 16 -7.59 -6.04 10.40
C ASN A 16 -8.17 -7.22 11.20
N ALA A 17 -7.54 -8.39 11.05
CA ALA A 17 -7.92 -9.62 11.77
C ALA A 17 -7.16 -9.81 13.10
N ALA A 18 -6.32 -8.86 13.52
CA ALA A 18 -5.61 -8.92 14.79
C ALA A 18 -6.52 -8.50 15.96
N LEU A 19 -6.25 -9.06 17.14
CA LEU A 19 -7.08 -8.89 18.33
C LEU A 19 -6.72 -7.66 19.18
N ASN A 20 -5.48 -7.19 19.12
CA ASN A 20 -4.93 -6.22 20.07
C ASN A 20 -3.93 -5.23 19.44
N GLN A 21 -3.85 -5.19 18.10
CA GLN A 21 -2.86 -4.39 17.41
C GLN A 21 -3.50 -3.63 16.25
N GLU A 22 -3.21 -2.34 16.18
CA GLU A 22 -3.59 -1.48 15.06
C GLU A 22 -2.54 -1.61 13.96
N TYR A 23 -2.96 -1.56 12.70
CA TYR A 23 -2.04 -1.63 11.56
C TYR A 23 -2.16 -0.38 10.69
N PHE A 24 -1.01 0.12 10.26
CA PHE A 24 -0.91 1.01 9.14
C PHE A 24 -0.85 0.22 7.84
N PHE A 25 -1.66 0.63 6.87
CA PHE A 25 -1.63 0.11 5.52
C PHE A 25 -1.22 1.22 4.54
N VAL A 26 -0.28 0.89 3.65
CA VAL A 26 0.23 1.79 2.62
C VAL A 26 0.40 1.06 1.29
N VAL A 27 0.26 1.82 0.20
CA VAL A 27 0.66 1.39 -1.14
C VAL A 27 1.71 2.38 -1.65
N ALA A 28 2.89 1.90 -2.02
CA ALA A 28 4.01 2.76 -2.41
C ALA A 28 3.61 3.71 -3.54
N ASN A 29 3.85 5.01 -3.34
CA ASN A 29 3.52 6.12 -4.24
C ASN A 29 2.04 6.26 -4.64
N HIS A 30 1.12 5.53 -4.02
CA HIS A 30 -0.29 5.64 -4.32
C HIS A 30 -1.05 6.31 -3.17
N LYS A 31 -2.02 7.14 -3.53
CA LYS A 31 -2.98 7.70 -2.59
C LYS A 31 -4.17 6.76 -2.44
N LEU A 32 -4.66 6.64 -1.22
CA LEU A 32 -5.84 5.91 -0.80
C LEU A 32 -6.92 6.93 -0.43
N THR A 33 -8.12 6.78 -1.00
CA THR A 33 -9.27 7.60 -0.61
C THR A 33 -10.18 6.76 0.25
N ILE A 34 -10.36 7.13 1.52
CA ILE A 34 -11.27 6.44 2.42
C ILE A 34 -12.70 6.72 1.97
N MET A 35 -13.46 5.67 1.72
CA MET A 35 -14.87 5.74 1.30
C MET A 35 -15.80 5.39 2.47
N GLU A 36 -15.40 4.42 3.27
CA GLU A 36 -16.23 3.82 4.30
C GLU A 36 -15.36 3.27 5.42
N ALA A 37 -15.82 3.41 6.66
CA ALA A 37 -15.21 2.81 7.82
C ALA A 37 -16.31 2.22 8.71
N ASP A 38 -16.13 0.98 9.15
CA ASP A 38 -17.07 0.26 10.03
C ASP A 38 -18.52 0.28 9.50
N ASP A 39 -18.71 -0.01 8.22
CA ASP A 39 -20.01 -0.06 7.52
C ASP A 39 -20.78 1.28 7.52
N SER A 40 -20.06 2.38 7.77
CA SER A 40 -20.60 3.74 7.74
C SER A 40 -19.88 4.59 6.69
N TYR A 41 -20.68 5.23 5.84
CA TYR A 41 -20.17 6.19 4.87
C TYR A 41 -19.54 7.37 5.60
N THR A 42 -18.24 7.56 5.40
CA THR A 42 -17.50 8.66 6.00
C THR A 42 -17.24 9.75 4.96
N LYS A 43 -16.86 10.94 5.45
CA LYS A 43 -16.41 12.01 4.56
C LYS A 43 -15.17 11.55 3.81
N LEU A 44 -15.24 11.58 2.48
CA LEU A 44 -14.12 11.17 1.63
C LEU A 44 -12.87 12.00 1.92
N PHE A 45 -11.80 11.31 2.29
CA PHE A 45 -10.49 11.91 2.52
C PHE A 45 -9.40 11.07 1.87
N THR A 46 -8.44 11.76 1.23
CA THR A 46 -7.35 11.13 0.51
C THR A 46 -6.05 11.22 1.30
N THR A 47 -5.43 10.08 1.58
CA THR A 47 -4.21 9.93 2.37
C THR A 47 -3.27 8.92 1.71
N PHE A 48 -1.99 8.90 2.09
CA PHE A 48 -1.03 7.87 1.67
C PHE A 48 -1.00 6.66 2.61
N VAL A 49 -1.49 6.84 3.84
CA VAL A 49 -1.52 5.83 4.89
C VAL A 49 -2.87 5.85 5.58
N ILE A 50 -3.40 4.66 5.86
CA ILE A 50 -4.57 4.48 6.71
C ILE A 50 -4.17 3.67 7.95
N MET A 51 -4.83 3.93 9.06
CA MET A 51 -4.72 3.15 10.29
C MET A 51 -6.01 2.34 10.45
N VAL A 52 -5.89 1.03 10.68
CA VAL A 52 -7.03 0.13 10.85
C VAL A 52 -6.92 -0.51 12.23
N GLY A 53 -7.92 -0.28 13.09
CA GLY A 53 -7.98 -0.83 14.43
C GLY A 53 -8.36 -2.31 14.47
N PRO A 54 -8.26 -2.97 15.64
CA PRO A 54 -8.60 -4.39 15.79
C PRO A 54 -10.03 -4.69 15.33
N CYS A 55 -10.22 -5.76 14.56
CA CYS A 55 -11.51 -6.18 13.99
C CYS A 55 -12.22 -5.13 13.11
N GLN A 56 -11.56 -4.04 12.73
CA GLN A 56 -12.16 -3.02 11.87
C GLN A 56 -11.97 -3.33 10.39
N THR A 57 -12.91 -2.82 9.60
CA THR A 57 -12.85 -2.87 8.14
C THR A 57 -12.95 -1.46 7.58
N THR A 58 -12.06 -1.13 6.65
CA THR A 58 -12.05 0.15 5.95
C THR A 58 -12.05 -0.08 4.44
N ASN A 59 -13.03 0.50 3.75
CA ASN A 59 -13.05 0.48 2.28
C ASN A 59 -12.33 1.70 1.74
N VAL A 60 -11.28 1.46 0.94
CA VAL A 60 -10.46 2.52 0.34
C VAL A 60 -10.43 2.40 -1.17
N LEU A 61 -10.58 3.53 -1.84
CA LEU A 61 -10.39 3.64 -3.28
C LEU A 61 -8.92 3.92 -3.59
N LEU A 62 -8.30 3.00 -4.31
CA LEU A 62 -6.99 3.14 -4.92
C LEU A 62 -7.16 3.57 -6.38
N LYS A 63 -6.40 4.58 -6.82
CA LYS A 63 -6.31 4.95 -8.24
C LYS A 63 -4.93 4.60 -8.79
N ALA A 64 -4.86 3.74 -9.80
CA ALA A 64 -3.61 3.31 -10.45
C ALA A 64 -3.07 4.39 -11.40
N ASN A 65 -2.67 5.53 -10.87
CA ASN A 65 -2.21 6.70 -11.63
C ASN A 65 -0.68 6.92 -11.64
N GLN A 66 0.09 5.97 -11.11
CA GLN A 66 1.55 6.02 -11.14
C GLN A 66 2.12 5.49 -12.46
N ILE A 67 3.40 5.78 -12.71
CA ILE A 67 4.15 5.22 -13.84
C ILE A 67 4.02 3.69 -13.77
N PRO A 68 3.61 2.99 -14.84
CA PRO A 68 3.42 1.55 -14.74
C PRO A 68 4.70 0.85 -14.26
N ASN A 69 4.60 0.17 -13.12
CA ASN A 69 5.69 -0.54 -12.46
C ASN A 69 5.15 -1.53 -11.41
N ARG A 70 6.03 -2.07 -10.57
CA ARG A 70 5.69 -2.86 -9.38
C ARG A 70 5.83 -2.00 -8.13
N TYR A 71 4.81 -2.02 -7.28
CA TYR A 71 4.74 -1.23 -6.05
C TYR A 71 4.42 -2.15 -4.87
N TYR A 72 5.12 -1.97 -3.75
CA TYR A 72 4.78 -2.68 -2.53
C TYR A 72 3.47 -2.13 -1.95
N MET A 73 2.57 -3.04 -1.62
CA MET A 73 1.54 -2.83 -0.60
C MET A 73 2.10 -3.41 0.68
N ALA A 74 2.10 -2.64 1.75
CA ALA A 74 2.70 -3.09 2.99
C ALA A 74 1.84 -2.71 4.18
N THR A 75 1.84 -3.60 5.15
CA THR A 75 1.23 -3.40 6.45
C THR A 75 2.32 -3.36 7.51
N ARG A 76 2.16 -2.44 8.45
CA ARG A 76 3.07 -2.30 9.59
C ARG A 76 2.25 -2.03 10.83
N ALA A 77 2.50 -2.76 11.90
CA ALA A 77 1.80 -2.51 13.14
C ALA A 77 2.14 -1.12 13.72
N TYR A 78 1.14 -0.47 14.33
CA TYR A 78 1.35 0.70 15.18
C TYR A 78 2.05 0.25 16.47
N GLN A 79 3.12 0.94 16.85
CA GLN A 79 3.84 0.67 18.08
C GLN A 79 4.19 1.99 18.76
N ARG A 80 3.71 2.16 20.00
CA ARG A 80 3.82 3.41 20.76
C ARG A 80 5.17 3.60 21.47
N SER A 81 5.99 2.54 21.57
CA SER A 81 7.23 2.53 22.36
C SER A 81 8.47 2.70 21.46
N GLN A 82 9.32 3.69 21.79
CA GLN A 82 10.61 3.96 21.12
C GLN A 82 11.65 2.85 21.31
N ASN A 83 11.50 1.97 22.33
CA ASN A 83 12.53 1.00 22.73
C ASN A 83 12.05 -0.46 22.75
N ALA A 84 10.83 -0.75 22.28
CA ALA A 84 10.37 -2.13 22.15
C ALA A 84 10.92 -2.73 20.85
N ALA A 85 11.40 -3.98 20.91
CA ALA A 85 11.85 -4.73 19.74
C ALA A 85 10.81 -4.59 18.62
N PHE A 86 11.23 -3.99 17.52
CA PHE A 86 10.35 -3.71 16.40
C PHE A 86 10.07 -5.05 15.70
N ASP A 87 8.80 -5.44 15.63
CA ASP A 87 8.45 -6.65 14.88
C ASP A 87 8.60 -6.36 13.38
N ASN A 88 9.66 -6.91 12.78
CA ASN A 88 10.03 -6.72 11.38
C ASN A 88 9.09 -7.45 10.41
N THR A 89 7.92 -7.93 10.87
CA THR A 89 6.90 -8.65 10.12
C THR A 89 6.12 -7.70 9.19
N THR A 90 6.83 -7.04 8.27
CA THR A 90 6.21 -6.25 7.21
C THR A 90 5.56 -7.19 6.21
N THR A 91 4.25 -7.44 6.39
CA THR A 91 3.51 -8.25 5.41
C THR A 91 3.36 -7.43 4.13
N SER A 92 4.01 -7.93 3.08
CA SER A 92 4.19 -7.22 1.82
C SER A 92 3.47 -7.96 0.69
N ALA A 93 2.60 -7.27 -0.03
CA ALA A 93 2.05 -7.68 -1.31
C ALA A 93 2.58 -6.77 -2.42
N VAL A 94 2.41 -7.17 -3.68
CA VAL A 94 2.88 -6.39 -4.84
C VAL A 94 1.69 -6.02 -5.71
N LEU A 95 1.49 -4.71 -5.89
CA LEU A 95 0.68 -4.09 -6.93
C LEU A 95 1.52 -4.06 -8.22
N GLU A 96 1.06 -4.69 -9.29
CA GLU A 96 1.78 -4.72 -10.56
C GLU A 96 0.90 -4.22 -11.69
N TYR A 97 1.39 -3.24 -12.43
CA TYR A 97 0.71 -2.79 -13.63
C TYR A 97 0.77 -3.87 -14.71
N LYS A 98 -0.26 -4.00 -15.56
CA LYS A 98 -0.26 -5.01 -16.64
C LYS A 98 0.68 -4.68 -17.79
N TYR A 99 0.83 -3.39 -18.10
CA TYR A 99 1.59 -2.92 -19.25
C TYR A 99 2.66 -1.91 -18.83
N ALA A 100 3.91 -2.16 -19.21
CA ALA A 100 4.96 -1.14 -19.10
C ALA A 100 4.65 0.04 -20.03
N PRO A 101 5.06 1.29 -19.72
CA PRO A 101 4.91 2.39 -20.66
C PRO A 101 5.60 1.99 -21.97
N CYS A 102 4.80 1.81 -23.02
CA CYS A 102 5.29 1.39 -24.32
C CYS A 102 6.22 2.47 -24.89
N ASN A 103 7.50 2.16 -25.07
CA ASN A 103 8.25 2.76 -26.16
C ASN A 103 7.63 2.21 -27.46
N ALA A 104 6.93 3.08 -28.19
CA ALA A 104 6.09 2.77 -29.35
C ALA A 104 6.82 2.21 -30.59
N LYS A 105 7.95 1.49 -30.44
CA LYS A 105 8.75 1.01 -31.57
C LYS A 105 9.11 -0.47 -31.56
N ASN A 106 8.84 -1.25 -30.50
CA ASN A 106 9.09 -2.70 -30.52
C ASN A 106 8.04 -3.46 -29.67
N LYS A 107 7.28 -4.36 -30.30
CA LYS A 107 6.24 -5.21 -29.68
C LYS A 107 6.80 -6.32 -28.78
N LYS A 108 7.80 -6.02 -27.96
CA LYS A 108 8.25 -6.89 -26.87
C LYS A 108 8.13 -6.09 -25.59
N GLN A 109 7.04 -6.31 -24.86
CA GLN A 109 6.83 -5.73 -23.54
C GLN A 109 8.02 -6.12 -22.67
N LYS A 110 8.83 -5.14 -22.27
CA LYS A 110 9.94 -5.40 -21.36
C LYS A 110 9.33 -5.78 -19.99
N PRO A 111 9.72 -6.91 -19.38
CA PRO A 111 9.30 -7.23 -18.03
C PRO A 111 9.67 -6.07 -17.09
N PHE A 112 8.80 -5.75 -16.13
CA PHE A 112 9.13 -4.80 -15.08
C PHE A 112 10.40 -5.25 -14.33
N PRO A 113 11.18 -4.29 -13.76
CA PRO A 113 12.27 -4.62 -12.86
C PRO A 113 11.84 -5.65 -11.81
N SER A 114 12.75 -6.55 -11.43
CA SER A 114 12.45 -7.62 -10.47
C SER A 114 12.07 -7.09 -9.09
N THR A 115 12.63 -5.94 -8.69
CA THR A 115 12.42 -5.30 -7.39
C THR A 115 11.24 -4.31 -7.42
N PRO A 116 10.20 -4.53 -6.60
CA PRO A 116 9.11 -3.56 -6.42
C PRO A 116 9.58 -2.30 -5.68
N ILE A 117 8.88 -1.18 -5.92
CA ILE A 117 9.15 0.11 -5.28
C ILE A 117 8.62 0.10 -3.85
N LEU A 118 9.47 0.49 -2.89
CA LEU A 118 9.12 0.64 -1.48
C LEU A 118 8.49 2.01 -1.20
N SER A 119 7.56 2.07 -0.25
CA SER A 119 6.97 3.33 0.21
C SER A 119 7.97 4.11 1.05
N GLN A 120 8.15 5.41 0.76
CA GLN A 120 8.97 6.31 1.57
C GLN A 120 8.47 6.40 3.03
N LEU A 121 7.15 6.22 3.25
CA LEU A 121 6.54 6.20 4.58
C LEU A 121 6.97 5.00 5.44
N LEU A 122 7.51 3.93 4.83
CA LEU A 122 8.07 2.78 5.53
C LEU A 122 9.57 2.90 5.75
N ALA A 123 10.26 3.78 5.03
CA ALA A 123 11.70 3.97 5.10
C ALA A 123 12.18 4.73 6.35
N PHE A 124 11.27 5.16 7.23
CA PHE A 124 11.56 5.99 8.41
C PHE A 124 12.35 5.30 9.54
N ASN A 125 12.93 4.12 9.35
CA ASN A 125 13.73 3.45 10.40
C ASN A 125 15.11 2.95 9.97
N GLU A 126 15.62 3.37 8.82
CA GLU A 126 17.04 3.19 8.48
C GLU A 126 17.83 4.44 8.92
N THR A 127 17.96 4.66 10.22
CA THR A 127 18.93 5.63 10.77
C THR A 127 19.85 4.93 11.76
N ASN A 128 21.08 4.67 11.28
CA ASN A 128 22.34 4.45 12.00
C ASN A 128 22.26 4.08 13.49
N THR A 129 22.42 2.79 13.78
CA THR A 129 23.27 2.38 14.91
C THR A 129 24.73 2.53 14.49
N THR A 130 25.32 3.69 14.79
CA THR A 130 26.76 3.78 15.09
C THR A 130 27.05 3.16 16.44
#